data_AF-A0A165WH94-F1
#
_entry.id   AF-A0A165WH94-F1
#
_cell.length_a   1.000
_cell.length_b   1.000
_cell.length_c   1.000
_cell.angle_alpha   90.00
_cell.angle_beta   90.00
_cell.angle_gamma   90.00
#
_symmetry.space_group_name_H-M   'P 1'
#
loop_
_entity.id
_entity.type
_entity.pdbx_description
1 polymer ?
#
loop_
_entity_poly.entity_id
_entity_poly.type
_entity_poly.pdbx_seq_one_letter_code
_entity_poly.pdbx_strand_id
1 'polypeptide(L)'
;MGPYNATGTPASTSIDAVLLAEVLRLGTFNRDAIQQLLEDRDRALLLELQRLIPTLSVNDSTAATPSTSRQKSAPRNADGGPAPKLKPERVHPQVAEHPQHTAFKVTKGRIRTHFHHLMGVRTAQEIGPHLMTCRPLTEQEQEDYLKKRPTRFVITADNFRVDLVLPRTHSFNKDAINVFADSFLEALASGGYSNPAKLADIFWEKDNVETAFFNHLKNVKGNYYRRFVRIETEEARFDRLAAASRSSRKTR
;
A
#
# COMPACT_ATOMS: atom_id res chain seq x y z
N MET A 1 -33.55 -21.26 64.66
CA MET A 1 -32.76 -20.02 64.73
C MET A 1 -31.31 -20.39 64.92
N GLY A 2 -30.46 -20.03 63.97
CA GLY A 2 -29.00 -20.16 64.05
C GLY A 2 -28.41 -19.31 62.92
N PRO A 3 -27.77 -18.16 63.22
CA PRO A 3 -27.27 -17.27 62.19
C PRO A 3 -25.98 -17.85 61.58
N TYR A 4 -25.99 -18.09 60.28
CA TYR A 4 -24.78 -18.40 59.52
C TYR A 4 -23.98 -17.11 59.33
N ASN A 5 -22.84 -17.02 60.01
CA ASN A 5 -21.84 -15.99 59.81
C ASN A 5 -21.17 -16.16 58.43
N ALA A 6 -21.34 -15.17 57.56
CA ALA A 6 -20.58 -15.02 56.33
C ALA A 6 -19.17 -14.52 56.67
N THR A 7 -18.19 -15.42 56.68
CA THR A 7 -16.77 -15.06 56.74
C THR A 7 -16.32 -14.58 55.38
N GLY A 8 -16.22 -13.26 55.23
CA GLY A 8 -15.57 -12.62 54.10
C GLY A 8 -14.07 -12.94 54.06
N THR A 9 -13.59 -13.31 52.89
CA THR A 9 -12.17 -13.33 52.52
C THR A 9 -11.77 -11.96 51.98
N PRO A 10 -10.87 -11.21 52.66
CA PRO A 10 -10.21 -10.07 52.05
C PRO A 10 -8.78 -10.44 51.60
N ALA A 11 -8.25 -9.63 50.68
CA ALA A 11 -6.81 -9.44 50.43
C ALA A 11 -6.09 -10.30 49.38
N SER A 12 -6.72 -10.67 48.25
CA SER A 12 -5.97 -11.15 47.07
C SER A 12 -5.76 -10.08 45.98
N THR A 13 -6.33 -8.88 46.11
CA THR A 13 -6.33 -7.86 45.04
C THR A 13 -5.16 -6.89 45.05
N SER A 14 -4.32 -6.88 46.10
CA SER A 14 -3.27 -5.87 46.27
C SER A 14 -1.96 -6.18 45.53
N ILE A 15 -1.63 -7.45 45.32
CA ILE A 15 -0.35 -7.85 44.71
C ILE A 15 -0.39 -7.67 43.19
N ASP A 16 -1.53 -7.98 42.57
CA ASP A 16 -1.73 -7.87 41.12
C ASP A 16 -1.70 -6.41 40.64
N ALA A 17 -2.22 -5.48 41.44
CA ALA A 17 -2.20 -4.06 41.12
C ALA A 17 -0.77 -3.47 41.11
N VAL A 18 0.09 -3.92 42.04
CA VAL A 18 1.49 -3.47 42.13
C VAL A 18 2.31 -4.05 40.98
N LEU A 19 2.12 -5.33 40.65
CA LEU A 19 2.79 -5.96 39.50
C LEU A 19 2.38 -5.31 38.18
N LEU A 20 1.08 -5.02 37.99
CA LEU A 20 0.60 -4.35 36.78
C LEU A 20 1.17 -2.93 36.65
N ALA A 21 1.25 -2.18 37.75
CA ALA A 21 1.85 -0.84 37.74
C ALA A 21 3.34 -0.88 37.36
N GLU A 22 4.10 -1.85 37.86
CA GLU A 22 5.53 -1.96 37.53
C GLU A 22 5.77 -2.43 36.08
N VAL A 23 4.93 -3.34 35.57
CA VAL A 23 4.97 -3.75 34.15
C VAL A 23 4.66 -2.55 33.23
N LEU A 24 3.67 -1.74 33.58
CA LEU A 24 3.35 -0.53 32.82
C LEU A 24 4.49 0.49 32.87
N ARG A 25 5.12 0.68 34.04
CA ARG A 25 6.27 1.58 34.22
C ARG A 25 7.48 1.15 33.37
N LEU A 26 7.79 -0.15 33.38
CA LEU A 26 8.82 -0.74 32.54
C LEU A 26 8.48 -0.60 31.05
N GLY A 27 7.22 -0.81 30.68
CA GLY A 27 6.73 -0.62 29.31
C GLY A 27 6.91 0.82 28.82
N THR A 28 6.56 1.81 29.64
CA THR A 28 6.75 3.23 29.29
C THR A 28 8.22 3.60 29.21
N PHE A 29 9.04 3.14 30.16
CA PHE A 29 10.48 3.39 30.14
C PHE A 29 11.16 2.83 28.88
N ASN A 30 10.84 1.58 28.51
CA ASN A 30 11.39 0.96 27.31
C ASN A 30 10.92 1.66 26.03
N ARG A 31 9.66 2.10 25.98
CA ARG A 31 9.13 2.88 24.85
C ARG A 31 9.91 4.19 24.67
N ASP A 32 10.12 4.92 25.76
CA ASP A 32 10.81 6.22 25.71
C ASP A 32 12.29 6.06 25.34
N ALA A 33 12.95 5.01 25.85
CA ALA A 33 14.33 4.68 25.47
C ALA A 33 14.48 4.33 23.98
N ILE A 34 13.54 3.55 23.42
CA ILE A 34 13.53 3.22 21.98
C ILE A 34 13.27 4.47 21.14
N GLN A 35 12.33 5.32 21.56
CA GLN A 35 12.03 6.57 20.87
C GLN A 35 13.25 7.50 20.82
N GLN A 36 13.94 7.66 21.95
CA GLN A 36 15.16 8.46 22.03
C GLN A 36 16.26 7.94 21.10
N LEU A 37 16.46 6.62 21.06
CA LEU A 37 17.47 5.99 20.20
C LEU A 37 17.17 6.18 18.71
N LEU A 38 15.90 6.15 18.32
CA LEU A 38 15.48 6.46 16.95
C LEU A 38 15.74 7.92 16.59
N GLU A 39 15.41 8.85 17.48
CA GLU A 39 15.66 10.29 17.28
C GLU A 39 17.15 10.62 17.15
N ASP A 40 17.98 9.98 17.98
CA ASP A 40 19.44 10.16 17.93
C ASP A 40 20.02 9.59 16.63
N ARG A 41 19.52 8.44 16.15
CA ARG A 41 19.90 7.88 14.85
C ARG A 41 19.49 8.78 13.69
N ASP A 42 18.28 9.32 13.71
CA ASP A 42 17.80 10.21 12.65
C ASP A 42 18.60 11.52 12.61
N ARG A 43 18.97 12.07 13.77
CA ARG A 43 19.89 13.22 13.86
C ARG A 43 21.27 12.89 13.29
N ALA A 44 21.82 11.72 13.60
CA ALA A 44 23.12 11.30 13.07
C ALA A 44 23.11 11.20 11.54
N LEU A 45 22.05 10.60 10.96
CA LEU A 45 21.89 10.50 9.51
C LEU A 45 21.73 11.87 8.83
N LEU A 46 21.00 12.80 9.45
CA LEU A 46 20.89 14.17 8.93
C LEU A 46 22.23 14.90 8.89
N LEU A 47 23.06 14.73 9.92
CA LEU A 47 24.41 15.30 9.97
C LEU A 47 25.33 14.67 8.91
N GLU A 48 25.19 13.36 8.68
CA GLU A 48 25.94 12.65 7.63
C GLU A 48 25.54 13.14 6.23
N LEU A 49 24.25 13.30 5.96
CA LEU A 49 23.75 13.86 4.70
C LEU A 49 24.23 15.30 4.48
N GLN A 50 24.23 16.14 5.51
CA GLN A 50 24.76 17.51 5.40
C GLN A 50 26.25 17.54 5.03
N ARG A 51 27.04 16.57 5.49
CA ARG A 51 28.47 16.44 5.13
C ARG A 51 28.69 16.04 3.68
N LEU A 52 27.74 15.35 3.04
CA LEU A 52 27.86 14.86 1.67
C LEU A 52 27.38 15.85 0.60
N ILE A 53 26.65 16.90 0.98
CA ILE A 53 26.13 17.91 0.03
C ILE A 53 27.23 18.80 -0.62
N PRO A 54 28.31 19.21 0.06
CA PRO A 54 29.34 20.08 -0.56
C PRO A 54 30.15 19.42 -1.68
N THR A 55 30.20 18.09 -1.75
CA THR A 55 31.00 17.37 -2.77
C THR A 55 30.34 17.26 -4.14
N LEU A 56 29.08 17.70 -4.29
CA LEU A 56 28.32 17.60 -5.53
C LEU A 56 28.15 18.93 -6.29
N SER A 57 28.74 20.03 -5.80
CA SER A 57 28.50 21.39 -6.32
C SER A 57 29.74 22.10 -6.87
N VAL A 58 30.72 21.38 -7.42
CA VAL A 58 31.78 21.99 -8.25
C VAL A 58 32.14 21.02 -9.37
N ASN A 59 31.50 21.16 -10.53
CA ASN A 59 32.04 20.92 -11.88
C ASN A 59 30.92 21.06 -12.91
N ASP A 60 30.53 22.30 -13.21
CA ASP A 60 29.82 22.61 -14.45
C ASP A 60 30.45 23.82 -15.12
N SER A 61 31.36 23.54 -16.05
CA SER A 61 31.77 24.44 -17.11
C SER A 61 32.28 23.59 -18.27
N THR A 62 31.45 23.33 -19.27
CA THR A 62 31.67 23.78 -20.65
C THR A 62 30.66 23.20 -21.65
N ALA A 63 30.36 24.06 -22.64
CA ALA A 63 29.93 23.77 -24.01
C ALA A 63 28.45 23.39 -24.29
N ALA A 64 27.75 24.39 -24.84
CA ALA A 64 26.56 24.29 -25.65
C ALA A 64 26.84 23.67 -27.03
N THR A 65 26.00 22.74 -27.53
CA THR A 65 25.51 22.64 -28.93
C THR A 65 24.40 21.56 -29.07
N PRO A 66 23.72 21.38 -30.24
CA PRO A 66 22.36 21.84 -30.48
C PRO A 66 21.28 20.73 -30.48
N SER A 67 20.04 21.20 -30.48
CA SER A 67 18.80 20.44 -30.62
C SER A 67 18.76 19.50 -31.83
N THR A 68 18.55 18.20 -31.57
CA THR A 68 18.03 17.24 -32.56
C THR A 68 16.67 16.74 -32.10
N SER A 69 15.65 17.06 -32.88
CA SER A 69 14.29 16.54 -32.73
C SER A 69 14.27 15.03 -33.00
N ARG A 70 14.29 14.22 -31.94
CA ARG A 70 14.03 12.78 -32.03
C ARG A 70 12.52 12.55 -32.20
N GLN A 71 12.10 12.32 -33.44
CA GLN A 71 10.83 11.67 -33.73
C GLN A 71 10.84 10.26 -33.11
N LYS A 72 9.92 10.01 -32.17
CA LYS A 72 9.61 8.68 -31.65
C LYS A 72 8.96 7.86 -32.77
N SER A 73 9.77 7.11 -33.51
CA SER A 73 9.28 5.96 -34.27
C SER A 73 8.86 4.87 -33.28
N ALA A 74 7.55 4.62 -33.21
CA ALA A 74 7.03 3.44 -32.54
C ALA A 74 7.54 2.18 -33.25
N PRO A 75 7.86 1.09 -32.52
CA PRO A 75 8.13 -0.19 -33.16
C PRO A 75 6.87 -0.64 -33.92
N ARG A 76 6.98 -0.71 -35.25
CA ARG A 76 5.99 -1.34 -36.12
C ARG A 76 6.16 -2.85 -35.95
N ASN A 77 5.14 -3.52 -35.41
CA ASN A 77 4.98 -4.96 -35.60
C ASN A 77 4.74 -5.23 -37.09
N ALA A 78 5.32 -6.31 -37.60
CA ALA A 78 5.29 -6.68 -39.01
C ALA A 78 3.88 -7.00 -39.57
N ASP A 79 2.87 -7.19 -38.70
CA ASP A 79 1.50 -7.54 -39.09
C ASP A 79 0.46 -6.45 -38.77
N GLY A 80 0.69 -5.24 -39.30
CA GLY A 80 -0.35 -4.39 -39.91
C GLY A 80 -1.61 -3.95 -39.13
N GLY A 81 -1.77 -4.29 -37.85
CA GLY A 81 -2.90 -3.87 -37.02
C GLY A 81 -2.42 -3.05 -35.82
N PRO A 82 -3.02 -1.89 -35.51
CA PRO A 82 -2.79 -1.27 -34.22
C PRO A 82 -3.20 -2.30 -33.15
N ALA A 83 -2.23 -2.76 -32.36
CA ALA A 83 -2.50 -3.61 -31.21
C ALA A 83 -3.69 -2.99 -30.45
N PRO A 84 -4.78 -3.76 -30.21
CA PRO A 84 -5.97 -3.20 -29.59
C PRO A 84 -5.52 -2.56 -28.29
N LYS A 85 -5.67 -1.22 -28.22
CA LYS A 85 -5.46 -0.49 -26.99
C LYS A 85 -6.44 -1.11 -25.99
N LEU A 86 -5.94 -2.00 -25.12
CA LEU A 86 -6.69 -2.53 -24.00
C LEU A 86 -7.30 -1.32 -23.31
N LYS A 87 -8.61 -1.15 -23.48
CA LYS A 87 -9.34 -0.02 -22.93
C LYS A 87 -9.02 -0.04 -21.43
N PRO A 88 -8.65 1.10 -20.82
CA PRO A 88 -8.45 1.12 -19.37
C PRO A 88 -9.71 0.52 -18.74
N GLU A 89 -9.54 -0.45 -17.84
CA GLU A 89 -10.64 -1.10 -17.11
C GLU A 89 -11.59 -0.02 -16.63
N ARG A 90 -12.73 0.08 -17.32
CA ARG A 90 -13.58 1.27 -17.24
C ARG A 90 -14.38 1.14 -15.96
N VAL A 91 -14.17 2.11 -15.08
CA VAL A 91 -15.15 2.46 -14.05
C VAL A 91 -16.53 2.48 -14.71
N HIS A 92 -17.53 1.88 -14.07
CA HIS A 92 -18.88 1.79 -14.63
C HIS A 92 -19.34 3.17 -15.13
N PRO A 93 -19.91 3.31 -16.33
CA PRO A 93 -20.22 4.62 -16.92
C PRO A 93 -21.04 5.52 -15.98
N GLN A 94 -21.98 4.93 -15.25
CA GLN A 94 -22.81 5.63 -14.26
C GLN A 94 -21.97 6.25 -13.13
N VAL A 95 -20.92 5.58 -12.69
CA VAL A 95 -19.99 6.09 -11.65
C VAL A 95 -19.08 7.17 -12.20
N ALA A 96 -18.66 7.05 -13.46
CA ALA A 96 -17.78 8.02 -14.11
C ALA A 96 -18.47 9.36 -14.40
N GLU A 97 -19.76 9.33 -14.72
CA GLU A 97 -20.59 10.49 -15.05
C GLU A 97 -21.27 11.11 -13.82
N HIS A 98 -21.23 10.45 -12.67
CA HIS A 98 -21.92 10.94 -11.47
C HIS A 98 -21.32 12.27 -10.95
N PRO A 99 -22.15 13.24 -10.50
CA PRO A 99 -21.66 14.53 -9.99
C PRO A 99 -20.64 14.42 -8.84
N GLN A 100 -20.75 13.37 -8.03
CA GLN A 100 -19.83 13.09 -6.92
C GLN A 100 -18.57 12.31 -7.34
N HIS A 101 -18.32 12.04 -8.62
CA HIS A 101 -17.15 11.28 -9.07
C HIS A 101 -15.81 11.94 -8.66
N THR A 102 -15.76 13.27 -8.55
CA THR A 102 -14.61 13.98 -7.99
C THR A 102 -14.41 13.67 -6.51
N ALA A 103 -15.47 13.64 -5.71
CA ALA A 103 -15.45 13.19 -4.33
C ALA A 103 -15.12 11.69 -4.23
N PHE A 104 -15.50 10.87 -5.21
CA PHE A 104 -15.05 9.50 -5.31
C PHE A 104 -13.53 9.38 -5.45
N LYS A 105 -12.82 10.36 -6.02
CA LYS A 105 -11.33 10.35 -5.99
C LYS A 105 -10.77 10.41 -4.56
N VAL A 106 -11.50 10.99 -3.61
CA VAL A 106 -11.13 11.00 -2.17
C VAL A 106 -11.20 9.58 -1.59
N THR A 107 -12.08 8.71 -2.11
CA THR A 107 -12.15 7.30 -1.69
C THR A 107 -10.89 6.50 -2.02
N LYS A 108 -10.08 6.95 -2.99
CA LYS A 108 -8.77 6.34 -3.24
C LYS A 108 -7.87 6.40 -2.01
N GLY A 109 -8.01 7.44 -1.18
CA GLY A 109 -7.32 7.55 0.10
C GLY A 109 -7.78 6.47 1.08
N ARG A 110 -9.08 6.17 1.12
CA ARG A 110 -9.67 5.12 1.97
C ARG A 110 -9.25 3.72 1.51
N ILE A 111 -9.34 3.44 0.21
CA ILE A 111 -8.86 2.18 -0.38
C ILE A 111 -7.38 1.97 -0.05
N ARG A 112 -6.54 3.00 -0.22
CA ARG A 112 -5.12 2.92 0.15
C ARG A 112 -4.94 2.62 1.64
N THR A 113 -5.69 3.31 2.50
CA THR A 113 -5.60 3.14 3.95
C THR A 113 -6.03 1.74 4.38
N HIS A 114 -7.13 1.23 3.84
CA HIS A 114 -7.58 -0.14 4.11
C HIS A 114 -6.59 -1.18 3.58
N PHE A 115 -6.03 -0.96 2.40
CA PHE A 115 -5.01 -1.84 1.86
C PHE A 115 -3.77 -1.88 2.76
N HIS A 116 -3.28 -0.72 3.21
CA HIS A 116 -2.17 -0.66 4.15
C HIS A 116 -2.47 -1.41 5.45
N HIS A 117 -3.69 -1.26 5.98
CA HIS A 117 -4.16 -1.98 7.17
C HIS A 117 -4.10 -3.50 6.97
N LEU A 118 -4.70 -4.04 5.91
CA LEU A 118 -4.68 -5.49 5.60
C LEU A 118 -3.26 -6.01 5.34
N MET A 119 -2.39 -5.18 4.79
CA MET A 119 -1.00 -5.53 4.52
C MET A 119 -0.11 -5.46 5.78
N GLY A 120 -0.61 -4.90 6.89
CA GLY A 120 0.15 -4.70 8.12
C GLY A 120 1.23 -3.61 8.01
N VAL A 121 1.05 -2.63 7.12
CA VAL A 121 2.01 -1.54 6.88
C VAL A 121 1.39 -0.18 7.12
N ARG A 122 2.22 0.84 7.39
CA ARG A 122 1.75 2.23 7.52
C ARG A 122 1.83 2.96 6.19
N THR A 123 2.90 2.71 5.44
CA THR A 123 3.23 3.44 4.21
C THR A 123 3.47 2.50 3.03
N ALA A 124 3.32 3.01 1.81
CA ALA A 124 3.58 2.23 0.59
C ALA A 124 5.08 1.90 0.42
N GLN A 125 5.95 2.59 1.16
CA GLN A 125 7.40 2.40 1.16
C GLN A 125 7.81 1.13 1.91
N GLU A 126 7.03 0.71 2.91
CA GLU A 126 7.23 -0.53 3.67
C GLU A 126 6.90 -1.77 2.84
N ILE A 127 6.05 -1.64 1.83
CA ILE A 127 5.72 -2.73 0.90
C ILE A 127 7.01 -3.22 0.22
N GLY A 128 7.34 -4.50 0.43
CA GLY A 128 8.54 -5.14 -0.11
C GLY A 128 8.52 -6.67 0.01
N PRO A 129 9.52 -7.35 -0.58
CA PRO A 129 9.57 -8.82 -0.69
C PRO A 129 9.71 -9.54 0.67
N HIS A 130 10.14 -8.82 1.70
CA HIS A 130 10.30 -9.36 3.06
C HIS A 130 8.96 -9.51 3.80
N LEU A 131 7.90 -8.83 3.35
CA LEU A 131 6.58 -8.96 3.94
C LEU A 131 5.92 -10.26 3.48
N MET A 132 5.40 -11.05 4.42
CA MET A 132 4.66 -12.28 4.11
C MET A 132 3.43 -12.01 3.23
N THR A 133 2.81 -10.83 3.41
CA THR A 133 1.65 -10.37 2.62
C THR A 133 1.98 -10.02 1.17
N CYS A 134 3.27 -9.81 0.84
CA CYS A 134 3.76 -9.51 -0.52
C CYS A 134 4.61 -10.62 -1.14
N ARG A 135 4.92 -11.68 -0.38
CA ARG A 135 5.84 -12.73 -0.82
C ARG A 135 5.27 -13.41 -2.08
N PRO A 136 6.06 -13.54 -3.16
CA PRO A 136 5.66 -14.32 -4.32
C PRO A 136 5.25 -15.73 -3.92
N LEU A 137 4.27 -16.29 -4.61
CA LEU A 137 3.92 -17.70 -4.43
C LEU A 137 5.11 -18.57 -4.81
N THR A 138 5.37 -19.61 -4.01
CA THR A 138 6.26 -20.68 -4.46
C THR A 138 5.57 -21.49 -5.55
N GLU A 139 6.34 -22.24 -6.34
CA GLU A 139 5.80 -23.12 -7.38
C GLU A 139 4.78 -24.12 -6.80
N GLN A 140 5.06 -24.66 -5.61
CA GLN A 140 4.14 -25.56 -4.91
C GLN A 140 2.87 -24.85 -4.46
N GLU A 141 2.96 -23.64 -3.88
CA GLU A 141 1.78 -22.86 -3.48
C GLU A 141 0.91 -22.53 -4.69
N GLN A 142 1.53 -22.18 -5.82
CA GLN A 142 0.83 -21.88 -7.06
C GLN A 142 0.12 -23.12 -7.62
N GLU A 143 0.79 -24.27 -7.63
CA GLU A 143 0.21 -25.54 -8.05
C GLU A 143 -0.96 -25.94 -7.16
N ASP A 144 -0.79 -25.88 -5.83
CA ASP A 144 -1.82 -26.19 -4.85
C ASP A 144 -3.05 -25.30 -5.02
N TYR A 145 -2.82 -24.01 -5.31
CA TYR A 145 -3.88 -23.04 -5.56
C TYR A 145 -4.66 -23.37 -6.84
N LEU A 146 -3.95 -23.60 -7.96
CA LEU A 146 -4.56 -23.92 -9.25
C LEU A 146 -5.32 -25.25 -9.22
N LYS A 147 -4.78 -26.25 -8.53
CA LYS A 147 -5.42 -27.57 -8.34
C LYS A 147 -6.49 -27.57 -7.25
N LYS A 148 -6.76 -26.43 -6.60
CA LYS A 148 -7.71 -26.29 -5.49
C LYS A 148 -7.49 -27.33 -4.38
N ARG A 149 -6.24 -27.65 -4.05
CA ARG A 149 -5.92 -28.60 -2.99
C ARG A 149 -6.45 -28.10 -1.63
N PRO A 150 -6.76 -29.00 -0.67
CA PRO A 150 -7.20 -28.61 0.68
C PRO A 150 -6.13 -27.83 1.46
N THR A 151 -4.85 -28.10 1.18
CA THR A 151 -3.69 -27.45 1.80
C THR A 151 -3.36 -26.08 1.21
N ARG A 152 -4.11 -25.63 0.18
CA ARG A 152 -3.82 -24.36 -0.47
C ARG A 152 -3.97 -23.20 0.51
N PHE A 153 -3.19 -22.16 0.29
CA PHE A 153 -3.39 -20.89 0.98
C PHE A 153 -4.77 -20.32 0.66
N VAL A 154 -5.54 -19.97 1.69
CA VAL A 154 -6.83 -19.30 1.57
C VAL A 154 -6.65 -17.85 1.96
N ILE A 155 -7.01 -16.94 1.05
CA ILE A 155 -6.94 -15.50 1.29
C ILE A 155 -8.16 -15.11 2.12
N THR A 156 -7.93 -14.49 3.27
CA THR A 156 -8.97 -13.93 4.15
C THR A 156 -8.55 -12.52 4.57
N ALA A 157 -9.41 -11.77 5.25
CA ALA A 157 -9.05 -10.46 5.78
C ALA A 157 -7.89 -10.57 6.80
N ASP A 158 -7.93 -11.56 7.69
CA ASP A 158 -6.90 -11.80 8.71
C ASP A 158 -5.58 -12.34 8.14
N ASN A 159 -5.65 -13.04 7.00
CA ASN A 159 -4.51 -13.65 6.33
C ASN A 159 -4.40 -13.11 4.89
N PHE A 160 -4.44 -11.78 4.79
CA PHE A 160 -4.46 -11.10 3.50
C PHE A 160 -3.11 -11.17 2.81
N ARG A 161 -3.10 -11.60 1.54
CA ARG A 161 -1.87 -11.70 0.73
C ARG A 161 -2.16 -11.33 -0.72
N VAL A 162 -1.21 -10.62 -1.33
CA VAL A 162 -1.22 -10.28 -2.75
C VAL A 162 0.13 -10.62 -3.34
N ASP A 163 0.13 -11.37 -4.46
CA ASP A 163 1.34 -11.63 -5.19
C ASP A 163 1.60 -10.48 -6.17
N LEU A 164 2.54 -9.62 -5.80
CA LEU A 164 2.91 -8.46 -6.62
C LEU A 164 3.75 -8.82 -7.85
N VAL A 165 4.18 -10.07 -8.03
CA VAL A 165 4.87 -10.56 -9.24
C VAL A 165 3.86 -11.14 -10.24
N LEU A 166 2.78 -11.76 -9.78
CA LEU A 166 1.73 -12.28 -10.66
C LEU A 166 0.85 -11.18 -11.28
N PRO A 167 0.28 -11.38 -12.48
CA PRO A 167 -0.68 -10.44 -13.06
C PRO A 167 -1.85 -10.15 -12.11
N ARG A 168 -2.41 -8.94 -12.16
CA ARG A 168 -3.60 -8.59 -11.36
C ARG A 168 -4.82 -9.45 -11.73
N THR A 169 -4.83 -9.99 -12.94
CA THR A 169 -5.87 -10.89 -13.47
C THR A 169 -5.66 -12.36 -13.10
N HIS A 170 -4.54 -12.71 -12.45
CA HIS A 170 -4.30 -14.05 -11.95
C HIS A 170 -5.35 -14.43 -10.89
N SER A 171 -5.79 -15.69 -10.84
CA SER A 171 -6.84 -16.16 -9.92
C SER A 171 -6.55 -15.80 -8.46
N PHE A 172 -5.32 -16.06 -7.99
CA PHE A 172 -4.88 -15.66 -6.65
C PHE A 172 -5.11 -14.18 -6.34
N ASN A 173 -4.73 -13.29 -7.26
CA ASN A 173 -4.89 -11.85 -7.06
C ASN A 173 -6.35 -11.40 -7.22
N LYS A 174 -7.15 -12.09 -8.05
CA LYS A 174 -8.60 -11.85 -8.14
C LYS A 174 -9.30 -12.18 -6.82
N ASP A 175 -8.94 -13.29 -6.18
CA ASP A 175 -9.50 -13.67 -4.89
C ASP A 175 -9.07 -12.68 -3.80
N ALA A 176 -7.83 -12.18 -3.84
CA ALA A 176 -7.40 -11.08 -2.96
C ALA A 176 -8.20 -9.79 -3.19
N ILE A 177 -8.53 -9.46 -4.44
CA ILE A 177 -9.38 -8.29 -4.76
C ILE A 177 -10.79 -8.47 -4.20
N ASN A 178 -11.35 -9.67 -4.30
CA ASN A 178 -12.68 -9.98 -3.79
C ASN A 178 -12.73 -9.86 -2.26
N VAL A 179 -11.77 -10.50 -1.57
CA VAL A 179 -11.62 -10.43 -0.10
C VAL A 179 -11.39 -8.99 0.36
N PHE A 180 -10.58 -8.22 -0.37
CA PHE A 180 -10.38 -6.80 -0.09
C PHE A 180 -11.70 -6.03 -0.15
N ALA A 181 -12.50 -6.24 -1.20
CA ALA A 181 -13.75 -5.52 -1.39
C ALA A 181 -14.75 -5.85 -0.28
N ASP A 182 -14.89 -7.12 0.10
CA ASP A 182 -15.77 -7.55 1.18
C ASP A 182 -15.35 -6.93 2.52
N SER A 183 -14.07 -7.07 2.89
CA SER A 183 -13.51 -6.47 4.12
C SER A 183 -13.65 -4.94 4.15
N PHE A 184 -13.47 -4.28 3.00
CA PHE A 184 -13.60 -2.83 2.90
C PHE A 184 -15.04 -2.36 3.10
N LEU A 185 -16.01 -3.06 2.51
CA LEU A 185 -17.42 -2.75 2.65
C LEU A 185 -17.92 -3.03 4.06
N GLU A 186 -17.45 -4.12 4.69
CA GLU A 186 -17.72 -4.41 6.10
C GLU A 186 -17.18 -3.29 7.00
N ALA A 187 -15.93 -2.86 6.78
CA ALA A 187 -15.35 -1.74 7.51
C ALA A 187 -16.12 -0.43 7.29
N LEU A 188 -16.65 -0.16 6.10
CA LEU A 188 -17.52 1.00 5.87
C LEU A 188 -18.85 0.90 6.62
N ALA A 189 -19.48 -0.29 6.60
CA ALA A 189 -20.74 -0.54 7.30
C ALA A 189 -20.59 -0.41 8.82
N SER A 190 -19.44 -0.77 9.37
CA SER A 190 -19.11 -0.58 10.79
C SER A 190 -18.74 0.86 11.16
N GLY A 191 -18.90 1.82 10.24
CA GLY A 191 -18.55 3.23 10.45
C GLY A 191 -17.06 3.53 10.29
N GLY A 192 -16.26 2.61 9.76
CA GLY A 192 -14.89 2.85 9.35
C GLY A 192 -14.82 3.92 8.26
N TYR A 193 -13.79 4.77 8.31
CA TYR A 193 -13.56 5.84 7.34
C TYR A 193 -14.67 6.91 7.24
N SER A 194 -15.52 7.03 8.26
CA SER A 194 -16.74 7.87 8.32
C SER A 194 -16.53 9.39 8.25
N ASN A 195 -15.31 9.86 7.93
CA ASN A 195 -14.99 11.29 7.76
C ASN A 195 -14.17 11.51 6.47
N PRO A 196 -14.53 12.41 5.53
CA PRO A 196 -15.78 13.15 5.34
C PRO A 196 -16.54 12.76 4.03
N ALA A 197 -17.76 13.29 3.88
CA ALA A 197 -18.75 13.14 2.79
C ALA A 197 -19.42 11.75 2.63
N LYS A 198 -20.74 11.73 2.84
CA LYS A 198 -21.64 10.63 2.42
C LYS A 198 -21.68 10.62 0.88
N LEU A 199 -20.96 9.68 0.29
CA LEU A 199 -21.09 9.37 -1.14
C LEU A 199 -22.34 8.53 -1.35
N ALA A 200 -22.96 8.66 -2.53
CA ALA A 200 -24.06 7.81 -2.94
C ALA A 200 -23.68 6.32 -2.92
N ASP A 201 -24.65 5.45 -2.65
CA ASP A 201 -24.43 4.01 -2.45
C ASP A 201 -23.85 3.31 -3.69
N ILE A 202 -24.09 3.86 -4.89
CA ILE A 202 -23.51 3.37 -6.14
C ILE A 202 -21.98 3.27 -6.09
N PHE A 203 -21.30 4.13 -5.32
CA PHE A 203 -19.84 4.11 -5.19
C PHE A 203 -19.35 2.97 -4.29
N TRP A 204 -20.25 2.41 -3.49
CA TRP A 204 -20.00 1.35 -2.52
C TRP A 204 -20.52 -0.01 -2.99
N GLU A 205 -20.95 -0.11 -4.25
CA GLU A 205 -21.17 -1.42 -4.86
C GLU A 205 -19.85 -2.20 -4.96
N LYS A 206 -19.91 -3.51 -4.68
CA LYS A 206 -18.73 -4.38 -4.63
C LYS A 206 -17.89 -4.28 -5.92
N ASP A 207 -18.53 -4.33 -7.08
CA ASP A 207 -17.85 -4.25 -8.38
C ASP A 207 -17.07 -2.94 -8.57
N ASN A 208 -17.58 -1.83 -8.03
CA ASN A 208 -16.92 -0.53 -8.09
C ASN A 208 -15.72 -0.47 -7.14
N VAL A 209 -15.82 -1.07 -5.95
CA VAL A 209 -14.71 -1.21 -5.00
C VAL A 209 -13.62 -2.12 -5.57
N GLU A 210 -13.99 -3.29 -6.12
CA GLU A 210 -13.07 -4.20 -6.79
C GLU A 210 -12.33 -3.49 -7.94
N THR A 211 -13.05 -2.76 -8.79
CA THR A 211 -12.45 -2.00 -9.90
C THR A 211 -11.50 -0.91 -9.39
N ALA A 212 -11.87 -0.20 -8.33
CA ALA A 212 -11.04 0.83 -7.74
C ALA A 212 -9.77 0.25 -7.10
N PHE A 213 -9.89 -0.88 -6.40
CA PHE A 213 -8.75 -1.59 -5.82
C PHE A 213 -7.85 -2.23 -6.88
N PHE A 214 -8.43 -2.85 -7.90
CA PHE A 214 -7.68 -3.38 -9.05
C PHE A 214 -6.83 -2.29 -9.70
N ASN A 215 -7.37 -1.08 -9.87
CA ASN A 215 -6.64 0.08 -10.37
C ASN A 215 -5.57 0.58 -9.38
N HIS A 216 -5.84 0.52 -8.07
CA HIS A 216 -4.85 0.81 -7.04
C HIS A 216 -3.65 -0.15 -7.11
N LEU A 217 -3.90 -1.46 -7.24
CA LEU A 217 -2.88 -2.48 -7.38
C LEU A 217 -1.97 -2.25 -8.60
N LYS A 218 -2.45 -1.59 -9.67
CA LYS A 218 -1.60 -1.19 -10.81
C LYS A 218 -0.41 -0.35 -10.35
N ASN A 219 -0.69 0.63 -9.49
CA ASN A 219 0.29 1.58 -9.01
C ASN A 219 1.21 0.94 -7.99
N VAL A 220 0.65 0.14 -7.06
CA VAL A 220 1.43 -0.62 -6.07
C VAL A 220 2.40 -1.57 -6.77
N LYS A 221 1.92 -2.38 -7.72
CA LYS A 221 2.74 -3.28 -8.53
C LYS A 221 3.81 -2.51 -9.32
N GLY A 222 3.45 -1.40 -9.96
CA GLY A 222 4.41 -0.56 -10.68
C GLY A 222 5.53 -0.03 -9.78
N ASN A 223 5.21 0.38 -8.55
CA ASN A 223 6.22 0.78 -7.56
C ASN A 223 7.07 -0.39 -7.09
N TYR A 224 6.45 -1.54 -6.80
CA TYR A 224 7.13 -2.74 -6.36
C TYR A 224 8.15 -3.23 -7.41
N TYR A 225 7.75 -3.33 -8.68
CA TYR A 225 8.64 -3.74 -9.77
C TYR A 225 9.85 -2.82 -9.90
N ARG A 226 9.64 -1.49 -9.86
CA ARG A 226 10.73 -0.51 -9.96
C ARG A 226 11.72 -0.61 -8.81
N ARG A 227 11.27 -1.01 -7.62
CA ARG A 227 12.11 -1.08 -6.43
C ARG A 227 12.83 -2.42 -6.27
N PHE A 228 12.21 -3.52 -6.68
CA PHE A 228 12.66 -4.86 -6.29
C PHE A 228 12.85 -5.86 -7.43
N VAL A 229 12.29 -5.61 -8.62
CA VAL A 229 12.39 -6.56 -9.75
C VAL A 229 13.26 -6.02 -10.88
N ARG A 230 12.98 -4.77 -11.29
CA ARG A 230 13.78 -4.00 -12.24
C ARG A 230 14.21 -2.75 -11.50
N ILE A 231 15.27 -2.89 -10.69
CA ILE A 231 15.79 -1.81 -9.84
C ILE A 231 16.08 -0.62 -10.75
N GLU A 232 15.24 0.41 -10.66
CA GLU A 232 15.38 1.65 -11.41
C GLU A 232 16.66 2.34 -10.94
N THR A 233 17.57 2.67 -11.86
CA THR A 233 18.75 3.47 -11.52
C THR A 233 18.33 4.86 -11.06
N GLU A 234 19.16 5.52 -10.24
CA GLU A 234 18.83 6.87 -9.76
C GLU A 234 18.63 7.86 -10.91
N GLU A 235 19.44 7.76 -11.96
CA GLU A 235 19.33 8.54 -13.20
C GLU A 235 17.96 8.35 -13.88
N ALA A 236 17.51 7.09 -14.05
CA ALA A 236 16.22 6.80 -14.65
C ALA A 236 15.05 7.32 -13.79
N ARG A 237 15.19 7.27 -12.47
CA ARG A 237 14.21 7.86 -11.54
C ARG A 237 14.17 9.38 -11.67
N PHE A 238 15.33 10.04 -11.75
CA PHE A 238 15.43 11.48 -11.90
C PHE A 238 14.84 11.95 -13.24
N ASP A 239 15.17 11.27 -14.34
CA ASP A 239 14.63 11.54 -15.67
C ASP A 239 13.10 11.41 -15.71
N ARG A 240 12.55 10.39 -15.05
CA ARG A 240 11.10 10.20 -14.95
C ARG A 240 10.43 11.33 -14.17
N LEU A 241 11.01 11.74 -13.03
CA LEU A 241 10.51 12.86 -12.24
C LEU A 241 10.59 14.17 -13.04
N ALA A 242 11.69 14.39 -13.76
CA ALA A 242 11.86 15.54 -14.64
C ALA A 242 10.84 15.54 -15.78
N ALA A 243 10.59 14.40 -16.42
CA ALA A 243 9.59 14.26 -17.48
C ALA A 243 8.17 14.51 -16.97
N ALA A 244 7.81 13.97 -15.79
CA ALA A 244 6.51 14.21 -15.17
C ALA A 244 6.29 15.69 -14.84
N SER A 245 7.32 16.35 -14.29
CA SER A 245 7.31 17.79 -14.01
C SER A 245 7.10 18.61 -15.30
N ARG A 246 7.81 18.27 -16.39
CA ARG A 246 7.65 18.92 -17.69
C ARG A 246 6.25 18.71 -18.29
N SER A 247 5.65 17.52 -18.16
CA SER A 247 4.30 17.26 -18.66
C SER A 247 3.22 18.07 -17.94
N SER A 248 3.40 18.31 -16.63
CA SER A 248 2.47 19.09 -15.82
C SER A 248 2.44 20.57 -16.17
N ARG A 249 3.54 21.13 -16.71
CA ARG A 249 3.61 22.53 -17.16
C ARG A 249 2.90 22.77 -18.49
N LYS A 250 2.71 21.74 -19.32
CA LYS A 250 2.15 21.90 -20.67
C LYS A 250 0.61 21.81 -20.71
N THR A 251 -0.03 21.50 -19.59
CA THR A 251 -1.49 21.32 -19.46
C THR A 251 -2.19 22.47 -18.74
N ARG A 252 -1.50 23.60 -18.54
CA ARG A 252 -2.05 24.81 -17.94
C ARG A 252 -2.12 25.90 -18.99
#